data_AF-A0A1G7KCY3-F1
#
_entry.id   AF-A0A1G7KCY3-F1
#
_cell.length_a   1.000
_cell.length_b   1.000
_cell.length_c   1.000
_cell.angle_alpha   90.00
_cell.angle_beta   90.00
_cell.angle_gamma   90.00
#
_symmetry.space_group_name_H-M   'P 1'
#
loop_
_entity.id
_entity.type
_entity.pdbx_description
1 polymer ?
#
loop_
_entity_poly.entity_id
_entity_poly.type
_entity_poly.pdbx_seq_one_letter_code
_entity_poly.pdbx_strand_id
1 'polypeptide(L)'
;MAETSIPERTCVGCRRRAPVTDLLRVVVRAGALVPDPRRRLPGRGASVHPTPECLGAAERRRAFTRALRLPGGSPLEAGPLRDHVLGASSEAAGPGARTGE
;
A
#
# COMPACT_ATOMS: atom_id res chain seq x y z
N MET A 1 -7.63 -18.53 -22.63
CA MET A 1 -7.88 -18.52 -21.18
C MET A 1 -6.54 -18.29 -20.51
N ALA A 2 -6.21 -17.05 -20.16
CA ALA A 2 -4.94 -16.77 -19.50
C ALA A 2 -5.12 -17.05 -18.02
N GLU A 3 -4.49 -18.11 -17.51
CA GLU A 3 -4.24 -18.29 -16.09
C GLU A 3 -3.57 -17.00 -15.61
N THR A 4 -4.39 -16.13 -15.01
CA THR A 4 -3.99 -14.79 -14.64
C THR A 4 -3.28 -14.95 -13.30
N SER A 5 -2.01 -15.35 -13.36
CA SER A 5 -1.12 -15.33 -12.20
C SER A 5 -1.25 -13.97 -11.55
N ILE A 6 -1.84 -13.94 -10.36
CA ILE A 6 -2.07 -12.70 -9.62
C ILE A 6 -0.68 -12.08 -9.40
N PRO A 7 -0.40 -10.89 -9.96
CA PRO A 7 0.93 -10.34 -9.84
C PRO A 7 1.25 -10.11 -8.37
N GLU A 8 2.42 -10.57 -7.94
CA GLU A 8 2.88 -10.32 -6.58
C GLU A 8 3.64 -9.00 -6.52
N ARG A 9 3.48 -8.27 -5.43
CA ARG A 9 4.22 -7.03 -5.17
C ARG A 9 4.83 -7.06 -3.79
N THR A 10 5.88 -6.26 -3.63
CA THR A 10 6.54 -6.08 -2.33
C THR A 10 5.85 -4.97 -1.56
N CYS A 11 5.40 -5.28 -0.35
CA CYS A 11 4.89 -4.29 0.60
C CYS A 11 6.03 -3.33 1.02
N VAL A 12 5.83 -2.02 0.87
CA VAL A 12 6.85 -1.01 1.20
C VAL A 12 7.07 -0.85 2.71
N GLY A 13 6.12 -1.28 3.54
CA GLY A 13 6.22 -1.22 5.00
C GLY A 13 7.05 -2.38 5.58
N CYS A 14 6.58 -3.61 5.36
CA CYS A 14 7.19 -4.82 5.90
C CYS A 14 8.21 -5.49 4.96
N ARG A 15 8.34 -5.03 3.71
CA ARG A 15 9.21 -5.60 2.65
C ARG A 15 8.91 -7.05 2.25
N ARG A 16 7.76 -7.61 2.65
CA ARG A 16 7.29 -8.93 2.21
C ARG A 16 6.60 -8.87 0.86
N ARG A 17 6.76 -9.92 0.05
CA ARG A 17 5.98 -10.11 -1.19
C ARG A 17 4.61 -10.69 -0.83
N ALA A 18 3.58 -10.17 -1.47
CA ALA A 18 2.22 -10.64 -1.34
C ALA A 18 1.46 -10.41 -2.66
N PRO A 19 0.40 -11.15 -2.93
CA PRO A 19 -0.43 -10.94 -4.10
C PRO A 19 -1.03 -9.53 -4.08
N VAL A 20 -1.24 -8.95 -5.26
CA VAL A 20 -1.85 -7.61 -5.40
C VAL A 20 -3.23 -7.47 -4.75
N THR A 21 -3.91 -8.58 -4.50
CA THR A 21 -5.21 -8.65 -3.80
C THR A 21 -5.08 -8.39 -2.29
N ASP A 22 -3.96 -8.79 -1.67
CA ASP A 22 -3.63 -8.54 -0.25
C ASP A 22 -3.02 -7.15 -0.03
N LEU A 23 -2.60 -6.50 -1.12
CA LEU A 23 -1.89 -5.23 -1.07
C LEU A 23 -2.77 -4.07 -1.51
N LEU A 24 -2.92 -3.11 -0.62
CA LEU A 24 -3.47 -1.80 -0.92
C LEU A 24 -2.49 -1.00 -1.78
N ARG A 25 -2.96 -0.56 -2.95
CA ARG A 25 -2.24 0.42 -3.75
C ARG A 25 -2.47 1.80 -3.16
N VAL A 26 -1.39 2.54 -2.96
CA VAL A 26 -1.40 3.92 -2.47
C VAL A 26 -0.75 4.79 -3.52
N VAL A 27 -1.41 5.87 -3.90
CA VAL A 27 -0.88 6.85 -4.84
C VAL A 27 -0.68 8.19 -4.14
N VAL A 28 0.19 9.04 -4.69
CA VAL A 28 0.29 10.43 -4.25
C VAL A 28 -0.55 11.34 -5.15
N ARG A 29 -1.34 12.20 -4.52
CA ARG A 29 -2.14 13.23 -5.18
C ARG A 29 -1.99 14.53 -4.41
N ALA A 30 -1.49 15.58 -5.08
CA ALA A 30 -1.30 16.89 -4.46
C ALA A 30 -0.55 16.85 -3.11
N GLY A 31 0.42 15.95 -2.95
CA GLY A 31 1.18 15.77 -1.70
C GLY A 31 0.50 14.89 -0.63
N ALA A 32 -0.71 14.41 -0.85
CA ALA A 32 -1.39 13.48 0.05
C ALA A 32 -1.29 12.02 -0.43
N LEU A 33 -1.19 11.09 0.52
CA LEU A 33 -1.27 9.66 0.26
C LEU A 33 -2.73 9.24 0.16
N VAL A 34 -3.13 8.81 -1.04
CA VAL A 34 -4.51 8.40 -1.33
C VAL A 34 -4.57 6.89 -1.52
N PRO A 35 -5.43 6.17 -0.79
CA PRO A 35 -5.69 4.76 -1.00
C PRO A 35 -6.44 4.53 -2.32
N ASP A 36 -6.00 3.56 -3.11
CA ASP A 36 -6.60 3.17 -4.40
C ASP A 36 -6.84 1.66 -4.44
N PRO A 37 -7.79 1.13 -3.65
CA PRO A 37 -8.11 -0.30 -3.64
C PRO A 37 -8.58 -0.79 -5.02
N ARG A 38 -9.23 0.09 -5.80
CA ARG A 38 -9.73 -0.22 -7.14
C ARG A 38 -8.68 -0.12 -8.25
N ARG A 39 -7.45 0.32 -7.95
CA ARG A 39 -6.35 0.45 -8.93
C ARG A 39 -6.71 1.34 -10.13
N ARG A 40 -7.59 2.33 -9.94
CA ARG A 40 -8.09 3.18 -11.02
C ARG A 40 -7.34 4.49 -11.16
N LEU A 41 -6.56 4.87 -10.15
CA LEU A 41 -5.92 6.18 -10.15
C LEU A 41 -4.65 6.19 -11.03
N PRO A 42 -4.53 7.12 -12.00
CA PRO A 42 -3.30 7.24 -12.79
C PRO A 42 -2.16 7.78 -11.92
N GLY A 43 -0.94 7.28 -12.13
CA GLY A 43 0.26 7.72 -11.42
C GLY A 43 1.11 6.58 -10.85
N ARG A 44 2.23 6.94 -10.21
CA ARG A 44 3.06 5.98 -9.48
C ARG A 44 2.31 5.55 -8.22
N GLY A 45 2.26 4.25 -7.98
CA GLY A 45 1.64 3.67 -6.81
C GLY A 45 2.64 2.85 -6.00
N ALA A 46 2.60 3.01 -4.69
CA ALA A 46 3.24 2.12 -3.73
C ALA A 46 2.26 1.01 -3.34
N SER A 47 2.79 -0.16 -2.97
CA SER A 47 1.98 -1.26 -2.47
C SER A 47 2.28 -1.45 -0.99
N VAL A 48 1.24 -1.49 -0.16
CA VAL A 48 1.34 -1.69 1.29
C VAL A 48 0.19 -2.58 1.75
N HIS A 49 0.37 -3.38 2.79
CA HIS A 49 -0.78 -4.07 3.37
C HIS A 49 -1.74 -3.03 3.97
N PRO A 50 -3.06 -3.24 3.90
CA PRO A 50 -4.07 -2.40 4.55
C PRO A 50 -4.08 -2.62 6.08
N THR A 51 -2.91 -2.61 6.71
CA THR A 51 -2.75 -2.80 8.15
C THR A 51 -2.03 -1.60 8.77
N PRO A 52 -2.43 -1.16 9.98
CA PRO A 52 -1.84 -0.01 10.64
C PRO A 52 -0.33 -0.21 10.92
N GLU A 53 0.09 -1.46 11.14
CA GLU A 53 1.51 -1.80 11.35
C GLU A 53 2.36 -1.53 10.10
N CYS A 54 1.91 -2.02 8.94
CA CYS A 54 2.63 -1.81 7.68
C CYS A 54 2.62 -0.34 7.27
N LEU A 55 1.49 0.34 7.51
CA LEU A 55 1.34 1.76 7.26
C LEU A 55 2.31 2.59 8.11
N GLY A 56 2.28 2.41 9.44
CA GLY A 56 3.15 3.13 10.36
C GLY A 56 4.63 2.80 10.15
N ALA A 57 4.99 1.58 9.72
CA ALA A 57 6.35 1.25 9.33
C ALA A 57 6.77 1.99 8.04
N ALA A 58 5.89 2.06 7.04
CA ALA A 58 6.15 2.75 5.78
C ALA A 58 6.27 4.27 5.95
N GLU A 59 5.44 4.87 6.80
CA GLU A 59 5.50 6.30 7.16
C GLU A 59 6.81 6.63 7.87
N ARG A 60 7.12 5.93 8.98
CA ARG A 60 8.34 6.16 9.77
C ARG A 60 9.61 6.05 8.94
N ARG A 61 9.66 5.09 8.00
CA ARG A 61 10.82 4.83 7.14
C ARG A 61 10.83 5.68 5.87
N ARG A 62 9.85 6.57 5.66
CA ARG A 62 9.67 7.33 4.41
C ARG A 62 9.69 6.41 3.18
N ALA A 63 9.09 5.23 3.32
CA ALA A 63 9.07 4.22 2.26
C ALA A 63 8.20 4.67 1.08
N PHE A 64 7.14 5.43 1.34
CA PHE A 64 6.27 6.00 0.31
C PHE A 64 6.99 7.01 -0.58
N THR A 65 7.74 7.96 -0.02
CA THR A 65 8.53 8.91 -0.84
C THR A 65 9.54 8.18 -1.72
N ARG A 66 10.21 7.14 -1.20
CA ARG A 66 11.13 6.30 -1.98
C ARG A 66 10.42 5.52 -3.09
N ALA A 67 9.31 4.85 -2.77
CA ALA A 67 8.56 4.04 -3.74
C ALA A 67 7.87 4.88 -4.81
N LEU A 68 7.39 6.06 -4.45
CA LEU A 68 6.72 7.00 -5.34
C LEU A 68 7.71 7.91 -6.08
N ARG A 69 9.03 7.78 -5.82
CA ARG A 69 10.11 8.60 -6.38
C ARG A 69 9.84 10.10 -6.23
N LEU A 70 9.37 10.50 -5.06
CA LEU A 70 9.14 11.90 -4.74
C LEU A 70 10.46 12.56 -4.34
N PRO A 71 10.64 13.87 -4.63
CA PRO A 71 11.79 14.61 -4.17
C PRO A 71 11.94 14.45 -2.65
N GLY A 72 13.13 14.02 -2.23
CA GLY A 72 13.40 13.63 -0.86
C GLY A 72 13.18 14.80 0.09
N GLY A 73 12.13 14.74 0.91
CA GLY A 73 11.81 15.78 1.88
C GLY A 73 10.42 16.38 1.76
N SER A 74 9.65 16.06 0.71
CA SER A 74 8.26 16.53 0.65
C SER A 74 7.46 15.91 1.80
N PRO A 75 6.85 16.72 2.69
CA PRO A 75 5.88 16.21 3.65
C PRO A 75 4.75 15.56 2.86
N LEU A 76 4.40 14.33 3.25
CA LEU A 76 3.27 13.62 2.68
C LEU A 76 2.20 13.49 3.73
N GLU A 77 1.00 13.94 3.38
CA GLU A 77 -0.14 13.83 4.28
C GLU A 77 -0.67 12.40 4.22
N ALA A 78 -0.37 11.64 5.26
CA ALA A 78 -0.83 10.27 5.43
C ALA A 78 -2.21 10.18 6.09
N GLY A 79 -2.76 11.28 6.60
CA GLY A 79 -4.08 11.35 7.25
C GLY A 79 -5.18 10.55 6.52
N PRO A 80 -5.49 10.83 5.25
CA PRO A 80 -6.54 10.12 4.51
C PRO A 80 -6.25 8.62 4.32
N LEU A 81 -4.98 8.23 4.19
CA LEU A 81 -4.60 6.83 4.11
C LEU A 81 -4.76 6.12 5.46
N ARG A 82 -4.39 6.78 6.56
CA ARG A 82 -4.53 6.25 7.93
C ARG A 82 -5.99 6.08 8.30
N ASP A 83 -6.81 7.10 8.05
CA ASP A 83 -8.26 7.04 8.23
C ASP A 83 -8.87 5.88 7.44
N HIS A 84 -8.49 5.74 6.17
CA HIS A 84 -8.96 4.63 5.36
C HIS A 84 -8.51 3.27 5.88
N VAL A 85 -7.26 3.10 6.32
CA VAL A 85 -6.79 1.80 6.86
C VAL A 85 -7.48 1.47 8.18
N LEU A 86 -7.66 2.46 9.06
CA LEU A 86 -8.36 2.30 10.33
C LEU A 86 -9.86 2.02 10.13
N GLY A 87 -10.50 2.69 9.15
CA GLY A 87 -11.90 2.48 8.80
C GLY A 87 -12.17 1.22 7.96
N ALA A 88 -11.26 0.85 7.05
CA ALA A 88 -11.36 -0.36 6.23
C ALA A 88 -10.97 -1.64 6.99
N SER A 89 -10.42 -1.52 8.21
CA SER A 89 -10.13 -2.67 9.07
C SER A 89 -11.37 -3.50 9.43
N SER A 90 -12.59 -3.00 9.16
CA SER A 90 -13.84 -3.79 9.26
C SER A 90 -14.09 -4.71 8.04
N GLU A 91 -13.60 -4.37 6.84
CA GLU A 91 -13.98 -5.05 5.59
C GLU A 91 -12.81 -5.72 4.84
N ALA A 92 -11.55 -5.45 5.22
CA ALA A 92 -10.36 -5.89 4.50
C ALA A 92 -9.63 -7.09 5.14
N ALA A 93 -10.24 -7.79 6.09
CA ALA A 93 -9.72 -9.04 6.66
C ALA A 93 -10.06 -10.24 5.75
N GLY A 94 -9.49 -10.27 4.53
CA GLY A 94 -9.40 -11.49 3.73
C GLY A 94 -8.14 -12.27 4.13
N PRO A 95 -8.22 -13.54 4.57
CA PRO A 95 -7.06 -14.30 5.03
C PRO A 95 -6.16 -14.73 3.86
N GLY A 96 -5.03 -14.04 3.69
CA GLY A 96 -3.96 -14.40 2.76
C GLY A 96 -2.67 -14.86 3.46
N ALA A 97 -2.75 -15.26 4.73
CA ALA A 97 -1.64 -15.93 5.41
C ALA A 97 -1.48 -17.35 4.84
N ARG A 98 -0.58 -17.54 3.87
CA ARG A 98 0.08 -18.83 3.68
C ARG A 98 1.58 -18.64 3.54
N THR A 99 2.24 -18.93 4.65
CA THR A 99 3.62 -19.41 4.78
C THR A 99 4.02 -20.39 3.68
N GLY A 100 5.26 -20.26 3.18
CA GLY A 100 6.07 -21.36 2.64
C GLY A 100 7.51 -21.07 3.06
N GLU A 101 7.95 -21.68 4.16
CA GLU A 101 8.89 -22.83 4.24
C GLU A 101 10.32 -22.47 3.82
#